data_AF-A0A1H3P4D5-F1
#
_entry.id   AF-A0A1H3P4D5-F1
#
_cell.length_a   1.000
_cell.length_b   1.000
_cell.length_c   1.000
_cell.angle_alpha   90.00
_cell.angle_beta   90.00
_cell.angle_gamma   90.00
#
_symmetry.space_group_name_H-M   'P 1'
#
loop_
_entity.id
_entity.type
_entity.pdbx_description
1 polymer ?
#
loop_
_entity_poly.entity_id
_entity_poly.type
_entity_poly.pdbx_seq_one_letter_code
_entity_poly.pdbx_strand_id
1 'polypeptide(L)'
;MTTIVPFDPSSTTTLPFLQPAAIDPVACILPLLQHRVPAGFPSPADEYVEKGLDLNTYLVRNKAATYFFRVVGDSMTGAHIHDGDMLVVDRSVEPKHGHIVLAVINNEYTVKRLYACDGVIELHAENPAYPPIRFREHEELQVWGVVVGTVARFAV
;
A
#
# COMPACT_ATOMS: atom_id res chain seq x y z
N MET A 1 -7.96 -11.97 23.61
CA MET A 1 -8.20 -10.90 22.60
C MET A 1 -6.87 -10.60 21.94
N THR A 2 -6.79 -10.71 20.62
CA THR A 2 -5.62 -10.29 19.84
C THR A 2 -5.63 -8.76 19.73
N THR A 3 -4.48 -8.12 19.90
CA THR A 3 -4.36 -6.66 19.84
C THR A 3 -3.52 -6.28 18.62
N ILE A 4 -3.97 -5.27 17.88
CA ILE A 4 -3.15 -4.63 16.84
C ILE A 4 -2.22 -3.68 17.55
N VAL A 5 -0.92 -3.94 17.45
CA VAL A 5 0.10 -3.06 18.01
C VAL A 5 0.80 -2.30 16.89
N PRO A 6 1.02 -0.98 17.05
CA PRO A 6 1.85 -0.24 16.11
C PRO A 6 3.27 -0.79 16.14
N PHE A 7 3.94 -0.81 14.98
CA PHE A 7 5.33 -1.26 14.91
C PHE A 7 6.27 -0.39 15.78
N ASP A 8 6.98 -1.01 16.71
CA ASP A 8 7.97 -0.35 17.59
C ASP A 8 9.40 -0.50 17.04
N PRO A 9 10.03 0.60 16.57
CA PRO A 9 11.38 0.58 16.01
C PRO A 9 12.50 0.34 17.05
N SER A 10 12.20 0.36 18.36
CA SER A 10 13.18 0.14 19.43
C SER A 10 13.44 -1.35 19.73
N SER A 11 12.62 -2.25 19.16
CA SER A 11 12.86 -3.68 19.19
C SER A 11 14.01 -4.03 18.24
N THR A 12 15.09 -4.63 18.76
CA THR A 12 16.31 -4.98 18.03
C THR A 12 16.03 -6.00 16.91
N THR A 13 15.51 -5.54 15.78
CA THR A 13 15.24 -6.35 14.59
C THR A 13 15.94 -5.70 13.40
N THR A 14 16.86 -6.43 12.79
CA THR A 14 17.56 -6.01 11.57
C THR A 14 16.64 -6.14 10.36
N LEU A 15 15.70 -5.21 10.21
CA LEU A 15 15.01 -4.96 8.94
C LEU A 15 15.86 -3.99 8.11
N PRO A 16 15.79 -4.03 6.76
CA PRO A 16 16.54 -3.10 5.92
C PRO A 16 16.23 -1.66 6.33
N PHE A 17 17.25 -0.80 6.32
CA PHE A 17 17.12 0.60 6.70
C PHE A 17 16.14 1.30 5.75
N LEU A 18 14.90 1.50 6.21
CA LEU A 18 13.85 2.16 5.44
C LEU A 18 14.13 3.66 5.44
N GLN A 19 14.38 4.20 4.25
CA GLN A 19 14.47 5.65 4.09
C GLN A 19 13.07 6.21 3.88
N PRO A 20 12.65 7.22 4.67
CA PRO A 20 11.40 7.93 4.43
C PRO A 20 11.45 8.65 3.08
N ALA A 21 10.27 8.91 2.51
CA ALA A 21 10.17 9.76 1.32
C ALA A 21 10.85 11.11 1.58
N ALA A 22 11.43 11.71 0.52
CA ALA A 22 12.06 13.02 0.62
C ALA A 22 11.07 14.05 1.21
N ILE A 23 11.53 14.85 2.15
CA ILE A 23 10.67 15.79 2.91
C ILE A 23 10.19 16.94 2.01
N ASP A 24 10.95 17.29 0.96
CA ASP A 24 10.55 18.26 -0.07
C ASP A 24 11.14 17.92 -1.46
N PRO A 25 10.56 16.94 -2.18
CA PRO A 25 10.91 16.74 -3.57
C PRO A 25 10.44 17.96 -4.38
N VAL A 26 11.24 18.37 -5.37
CA VAL A 26 10.79 19.36 -6.36
C VAL A 26 9.57 18.77 -7.07
N ALA A 27 8.43 19.46 -6.99
CA ALA A 27 7.20 19.02 -7.62
C ALA A 27 7.43 18.80 -9.12
N CYS A 28 7.19 17.59 -9.59
CA CYS A 28 7.25 17.26 -11.01
C CYS A 28 5.83 17.27 -11.55
N ILE A 29 5.41 18.44 -12.05
CA ILE A 29 4.08 18.60 -12.62
C ILE A 29 4.13 18.10 -14.07
N LEU A 30 3.51 16.95 -14.30
CA LEU A 30 3.32 16.41 -15.64
C LEU A 30 1.96 16.83 -16.18
N PRO A 31 1.83 17.08 -17.50
CA PRO A 31 0.52 17.37 -18.09
C PRO A 31 -0.40 16.17 -17.86
N LEU A 32 -1.56 16.41 -17.24
CA LEU A 32 -2.61 15.42 -17.10
C LEU A 32 -3.63 15.64 -18.21
N LEU A 33 -3.74 14.68 -19.12
CA LEU A 33 -4.78 14.69 -20.15
C LEU A 33 -6.03 14.04 -19.55
N GLN A 34 -7.13 14.79 -19.45
CA GLN A 34 -8.41 14.24 -19.00
C GLN A 34 -9.08 13.32 -20.02
N HIS A 35 -8.55 13.21 -21.24
CA HIS A 35 -9.03 12.21 -22.17
C HIS A 35 -8.87 10.85 -21.50
N ARG A 36 -9.99 10.31 -20.99
CA ARG A 36 -10.10 8.94 -20.53
C ARG A 36 -9.79 8.11 -21.76
N VAL A 37 -8.54 7.69 -21.91
CA VAL A 37 -8.17 6.75 -22.98
C VAL A 37 -9.02 5.52 -22.69
N PRO A 38 -10.08 5.27 -23.47
CA PRO A 38 -10.81 4.04 -23.27
C PRO A 38 -9.81 2.93 -23.57
N ALA A 39 -9.83 1.84 -22.81
CA ALA A 39 -9.13 0.63 -23.21
C ALA A 39 -9.77 -0.02 -24.49
N GLY A 40 -10.50 0.77 -25.29
CA GLY A 40 -11.35 0.42 -26.42
C GLY A 40 -11.49 1.61 -27.40
N PHE A 41 -12.53 1.64 -28.25
CA PHE A 41 -12.63 2.60 -29.37
C PHE A 41 -12.81 4.05 -28.90
N PRO A 42 -11.89 4.98 -29.25
CA PRO A 42 -11.97 6.36 -28.79
C PRO A 42 -13.01 7.16 -29.60
N SER A 43 -13.87 7.91 -28.91
CA SER A 43 -14.68 8.96 -29.52
C SER A 43 -13.97 10.30 -29.38
N PRO A 44 -13.83 11.08 -30.47
CA PRO A 44 -13.07 12.32 -30.46
C PRO A 44 -13.98 13.47 -30.02
N ALA A 45 -13.94 13.81 -28.74
CA ALA A 45 -14.43 15.12 -28.31
C ALA A 45 -13.76 15.57 -27.02
N ASP A 46 -13.46 16.86 -27.02
CA ASP A 46 -13.11 17.76 -25.92
C ASP A 46 -11.64 17.85 -25.49
N GLU A 47 -10.98 18.85 -26.07
CA GLU A 47 -9.79 19.53 -25.54
C GLU A 47 -10.22 20.50 -24.44
N TYR A 48 -9.94 20.14 -23.18
CA TYR A 48 -9.92 21.06 -22.06
C TYR A 48 -8.59 20.94 -21.33
N VAL A 49 -7.96 22.09 -21.07
CA VAL A 49 -6.65 22.18 -20.40
C VAL A 49 -6.86 22.14 -18.89
N GLU A 50 -6.40 21.07 -18.24
CA GLU A 50 -6.43 20.91 -16.79
C GLU A 50 -5.11 21.25 -16.09
N LYS A 51 -5.19 21.43 -14.76
CA LYS A 51 -4.04 21.55 -13.87
C LYS A 51 -3.21 20.26 -13.95
N GLY A 52 -1.89 20.38 -14.14
CA GLY A 52 -1.00 19.23 -14.22
C GLY A 52 -1.03 18.37 -12.95
N LEU A 53 -0.71 17.08 -13.11
CA LEU A 53 -0.69 16.09 -12.04
C LEU A 53 0.73 15.91 -11.52
N ASP A 54 0.89 16.04 -10.21
CA ASP A 54 2.09 15.59 -9.49
C ASP A 54 1.73 14.33 -8.69
N LEU A 55 2.36 13.21 -9.04
CA LEU A 55 2.13 11.92 -8.38
C LEU A 55 2.52 11.96 -6.90
N ASN A 56 3.48 12.80 -6.51
CA ASN A 56 3.83 12.97 -5.10
C ASN A 56 2.64 13.54 -4.35
N THR A 57 2.03 14.61 -4.86
CA THR A 57 0.87 15.24 -4.21
C THR A 57 -0.37 14.34 -4.25
N TYR A 58 -0.52 13.52 -5.30
CA TYR A 58 -1.65 12.60 -5.45
C TYR A 58 -1.58 11.39 -4.51
N LEU A 59 -0.40 10.77 -4.36
CA LEU A 59 -0.23 9.52 -3.60
C LEU A 59 0.29 9.73 -2.18
N VAL A 60 1.08 10.78 -1.94
CA VAL A 60 1.77 11.04 -0.67
C VAL A 60 0.99 12.07 0.13
N ARG A 61 0.19 11.60 1.10
CA ARG A 61 -0.55 12.48 2.03
C ARG A 61 0.36 13.10 3.07
N ASN A 62 1.22 12.29 3.68
CA ASN A 62 2.16 12.72 4.71
C ASN A 62 3.57 12.23 4.35
N LYS A 63 4.40 13.13 3.79
CA LYS A 63 5.75 12.80 3.32
C LYS A 63 6.61 12.14 4.39
N ALA A 64 6.57 12.65 5.63
CA ALA A 64 7.38 12.15 6.73
C ALA A 64 6.97 10.74 7.20
N ALA A 65 5.75 10.32 6.91
CA ALA A 65 5.20 9.01 7.30
C ALA A 65 4.99 8.07 6.12
N THR A 66 5.35 8.47 4.90
CA THR A 66 5.13 7.69 3.67
C THR A 66 6.41 7.01 3.21
N TYR A 67 6.27 5.75 2.82
CA TYR A 67 7.35 4.89 2.37
C TYR A 67 6.92 4.06 1.18
N PHE A 68 7.89 3.67 0.36
CA PHE A 68 7.65 2.89 -0.84
C PHE A 68 8.22 1.48 -0.70
N PHE A 69 7.43 0.47 -1.09
CA PHE A 69 7.83 -0.93 -1.05
C PHE A 69 7.63 -1.57 -2.41
N ARG A 70 8.59 -2.36 -2.85
CA ARG A 70 8.43 -3.18 -4.06
C ARG A 70 7.70 -4.47 -3.70
N VAL A 71 6.65 -4.78 -4.44
CA VAL A 71 5.89 -6.01 -4.29
C VAL A 71 6.70 -7.18 -4.82
N VAL A 72 6.67 -8.28 -4.07
CA VAL A 72 7.15 -9.58 -4.50
C VAL A 72 6.04 -10.61 -4.27
N GLY A 73 5.70 -11.36 -5.31
CA GLY A 73 4.65 -12.36 -5.31
C GLY A 73 3.27 -11.86 -5.76
N ASP A 74 2.28 -12.75 -5.70
CA ASP A 74 0.96 -12.62 -6.35
C ASP A 74 -0.21 -12.78 -5.36
N SER A 75 0.08 -12.79 -4.06
CA SER A 75 -0.93 -12.99 -3.01
C SER A 75 -2.00 -11.88 -2.96
N MET A 76 -1.79 -10.76 -3.66
CA MET A 76 -2.68 -9.59 -3.65
C MET A 76 -3.28 -9.24 -5.02
N THR A 77 -3.25 -10.19 -5.97
CA THR A 77 -3.68 -9.96 -7.37
C THR A 77 -5.15 -9.54 -7.51
N GLY A 78 -6.04 -10.03 -6.66
CA GLY A 78 -7.46 -9.61 -6.61
C GLY A 78 -7.67 -8.16 -6.17
N ALA A 79 -6.66 -7.53 -5.57
CA ALA A 79 -6.64 -6.10 -5.27
C ALA A 79 -5.87 -5.29 -6.34
N HIS A 80 -5.58 -5.87 -7.50
CA HIS A 80 -4.78 -5.26 -8.57
C HIS A 80 -3.35 -4.89 -8.14
N ILE A 81 -2.80 -5.63 -7.17
CA ILE A 81 -1.41 -5.52 -6.73
C ILE A 81 -0.66 -6.70 -7.31
N HIS A 82 0.28 -6.41 -8.21
CA HIS A 82 1.02 -7.42 -8.96
C HIS A 82 2.50 -7.44 -8.56
N ASP A 83 3.17 -8.55 -8.88
CA ASP A 83 4.61 -8.68 -8.68
C ASP A 83 5.36 -7.56 -9.43
N GLY A 84 6.28 -6.90 -8.73
CA GLY A 84 7.06 -5.78 -9.27
C GLY A 84 6.43 -4.40 -9.14
N ASP A 85 5.17 -4.29 -8.69
CA ASP A 85 4.53 -3.00 -8.41
C ASP A 85 5.21 -2.26 -7.25
N MET A 86 5.01 -0.94 -7.21
CA MET A 86 5.45 -0.08 -6.11
C MET A 86 4.27 0.29 -5.21
N LEU A 87 4.28 -0.19 -3.97
CA LEU A 87 3.31 0.18 -2.96
C LEU A 87 3.70 1.49 -2.29
N VAL A 88 2.69 2.30 -2.01
CA VAL A 88 2.79 3.51 -1.19
C VAL A 88 2.17 3.19 0.16
N VAL A 89 2.97 3.20 1.22
CA VAL A 89 2.56 2.84 2.58
C VAL A 89 2.68 4.05 3.49
N ASP A 90 1.61 4.39 4.20
CA ASP A 90 1.53 5.50 5.15
C ASP A 90 1.42 4.95 6.59
N ARG A 91 2.38 5.34 7.44
CA ARG A 91 2.42 4.95 8.86
C ARG A 91 1.54 5.82 9.77
N SER A 92 1.11 6.99 9.29
CA SER A 92 0.26 7.91 10.06
C SER A 92 -1.23 7.52 10.02
N VAL A 93 -1.61 6.59 9.14
CA VAL A 93 -2.98 6.11 9.01
C VAL A 93 -3.23 4.94 9.95
N GLU A 94 -4.26 5.07 10.79
CA GLU A 94 -4.70 3.99 11.67
C GLU A 94 -5.30 2.83 10.86
N PRO A 95 -4.83 1.58 11.05
CA PRO A 95 -5.34 0.42 10.33
C PRO A 95 -6.76 0.08 10.76
N LYS A 96 -7.65 -0.17 9.79
CA LYS A 96 -9.06 -0.52 10.01
C LYS A 96 -9.43 -1.76 9.22
N HIS A 97 -10.52 -2.40 9.61
CA HIS A 97 -11.11 -3.49 8.84
C HIS A 97 -11.27 -3.11 7.37
N GLY A 98 -10.85 -4.00 6.48
CA GLY A 98 -10.89 -3.82 5.03
C GLY A 98 -9.69 -3.06 4.45
N HIS A 99 -8.84 -2.42 5.26
CA HIS A 99 -7.62 -1.79 4.75
C HIS A 99 -6.61 -2.83 4.29
N ILE A 100 -5.84 -2.50 3.25
CA ILE A 100 -4.65 -3.25 2.89
C ILE A 100 -3.52 -2.73 3.77
N VAL A 101 -2.87 -3.62 4.51
CA VAL A 101 -1.84 -3.27 5.48
C VAL A 101 -0.52 -3.95 5.15
N LEU A 102 0.57 -3.25 5.44
CA LEU A 102 1.88 -3.86 5.57
C LEU A 102 2.00 -4.35 7.01
N ALA A 103 1.97 -5.67 7.20
CA ALA A 103 2.13 -6.33 8.48
C ALA A 103 3.53 -6.95 8.60
N VAL A 104 4.00 -7.10 9.83
CA VAL A 104 5.22 -7.85 10.15
C VAL A 104 4.80 -9.11 10.89
N ILE A 105 5.16 -10.27 10.33
CA ILE A 105 4.90 -11.59 10.92
C ILE A 105 6.21 -12.36 10.92
N ASN A 106 6.63 -12.87 12.08
CA ASN A 106 7.89 -13.61 12.22
C ASN A 106 9.09 -12.84 11.62
N ASN A 107 9.13 -11.52 11.82
CA ASN A 107 10.16 -10.62 11.30
C ASN A 107 10.21 -10.49 9.77
N GLU A 108 9.17 -10.95 9.05
CA GLU A 108 9.02 -10.77 7.61
C GLU A 108 7.86 -9.81 7.28
N TYR A 109 8.08 -8.95 6.28
CA TYR A 109 7.05 -8.06 5.76
C TYR A 109 6.06 -8.85 4.89
N THR A 110 4.77 -8.66 5.15
CA THR A 110 3.71 -9.20 4.30
C THR A 110 2.63 -8.15 4.06
N VAL A 111 2.07 -8.18 2.84
CA VAL A 111 0.96 -7.30 2.45
C VAL A 111 -0.30 -8.14 2.38
N LYS A 112 -1.30 -7.77 3.18
CA LYS A 112 -2.57 -8.48 3.28
C LYS A 112 -3.70 -7.50 3.58
N ARG A 113 -4.94 -7.91 3.31
CA ARG A 113 -6.12 -7.18 3.77
C ARG A 113 -6.38 -7.51 5.23
N LEU A 114 -6.51 -6.48 6.05
CA LEU A 114 -6.85 -6.61 7.46
C LEU A 114 -8.33 -6.92 7.61
N TYR A 115 -8.64 -8.07 8.21
CA TYR A 115 -9.98 -8.41 8.66
C TYR A 115 -10.03 -8.27 10.18
N ALA A 116 -10.72 -7.25 10.68
CA ALA A 116 -10.92 -7.03 12.11
C ALA A 116 -12.42 -6.84 12.42
N CYS A 117 -13.12 -7.94 12.71
CA CYS A 117 -14.56 -7.94 13.00
C CYS A 117 -14.87 -8.85 14.20
N ASP A 118 -15.79 -8.43 15.06
CA ASP A 118 -16.32 -9.24 16.19
C ASP A 118 -15.22 -9.81 17.11
N GLY A 119 -14.12 -9.08 17.30
CA GLY A 119 -12.98 -9.50 18.12
C GLY A 119 -12.04 -10.51 17.46
N VAL A 120 -12.32 -10.88 16.21
CA VAL A 120 -11.45 -11.73 15.38
C VAL A 120 -10.57 -10.84 14.50
N ILE A 121 -9.26 -11.08 14.53
CA ILE A 121 -8.28 -10.42 13.68
C ILE A 121 -7.64 -11.48 12.77
N GLU A 122 -7.72 -11.26 11.46
CA GLU A 122 -7.12 -12.11 10.44
C GLU A 122 -6.48 -11.26 9.35
N LEU A 123 -5.53 -11.84 8.63
CA LEU A 123 -4.95 -11.24 7.43
C LEU A 123 -5.31 -12.08 6.22
N HIS A 124 -5.99 -11.45 5.27
CA HIS A 124 -6.53 -12.10 4.08
C HIS A 124 -5.68 -11.75 2.87
N ALA A 125 -5.31 -12.77 2.10
CA ALA A 125 -4.76 -12.58 0.77
C ALA A 125 -5.91 -12.27 -0.20
N GLU A 126 -5.63 -11.47 -1.23
CA GLU A 126 -6.55 -11.25 -2.35
C GLU A 126 -6.24 -12.22 -3.48
N ASN A 127 -5.99 -13.48 -3.12
CA ASN A 127 -5.72 -14.56 -4.05
C ASN A 127 -6.23 -15.87 -3.42
N PRO A 128 -7.19 -16.57 -4.04
CA PRO A 128 -7.79 -17.80 -3.50
C PRO A 128 -6.79 -18.92 -3.20
N ALA A 129 -5.60 -18.90 -3.79
CA ALA A 129 -4.55 -19.88 -3.52
C ALA A 129 -3.93 -19.74 -2.12
N TYR A 130 -4.15 -18.62 -1.43
CA TYR A 130 -3.53 -18.30 -0.15
C TYR A 130 -4.58 -18.26 0.96
N PRO A 131 -4.53 -19.17 1.95
CA PRO A 131 -5.49 -19.18 3.05
C PRO A 131 -5.31 -17.96 3.99
N PRO A 132 -6.38 -17.51 4.66
CA PRO A 132 -6.29 -16.46 5.67
C PRO A 132 -5.33 -16.82 6.81
N ILE A 133 -4.52 -15.85 7.23
CA ILE A 133 -3.63 -15.98 8.38
C ILE A 133 -4.42 -15.58 9.63
N ARG A 134 -4.59 -16.53 10.54
CA ARG A 134 -5.27 -16.36 11.82
C ARG A 134 -4.25 -16.28 12.94
N PHE A 135 -4.43 -15.32 13.84
CA PHE A 135 -3.61 -15.19 15.03
C PHE A 135 -4.24 -15.95 16.19
N ARG A 136 -3.42 -16.63 16.98
CA ARG A 136 -3.87 -17.29 18.21
C ARG A 136 -4.08 -16.29 19.33
N GLU A 137 -4.75 -16.72 20.40
CA GLU A 137 -4.83 -15.92 21.61
C GLU A 137 -3.41 -15.63 22.13
N HIS A 138 -3.11 -14.36 22.41
CA HIS A 138 -1.80 -13.83 22.82
C HIS A 138 -0.73 -13.70 21.73
N GLU A 139 -1.05 -14.00 20.46
CA GLU A 139 -0.21 -13.56 19.35
C GLU A 139 -0.53 -12.09 19.03
N GLU A 140 0.51 -11.31 18.74
CA GLU A 140 0.39 -9.90 18.40
C GLU A 140 0.50 -9.72 16.89
N LEU A 141 -0.44 -8.98 16.31
CA LEU A 141 -0.32 -8.51 14.94
C LEU A 141 0.37 -7.15 14.95
N GLN A 142 1.60 -7.11 14.43
CA GLN A 142 2.32 -5.86 14.25
C GLN A 142 2.00 -5.27 12.88
N VAL A 143 1.25 -4.17 12.86
CA VAL A 143 0.99 -3.42 11.63
C VAL A 143 2.01 -2.30 11.52
N TRP A 144 2.74 -2.30 10.41
CA TRP A 144 3.75 -1.30 10.14
C TRP A 144 3.15 -0.03 9.55
N GLY A 145 2.20 -0.17 8.63
CA GLY A 145 1.48 0.93 8.00
C GLY A 145 0.36 0.47 7.06
N VAL A 146 -0.41 1.43 6.56
CA VAL A 146 -1.54 1.18 5.65
C VAL A 146 -1.11 1.48 4.23
N VAL A 147 -1.43 0.58 3.29
CA VAL A 147 -1.22 0.80 1.86
C VAL A 147 -2.25 1.80 1.35
N VAL A 148 -1.80 2.96 0.87
CA VAL A 148 -2.65 4.04 0.36
C VAL A 148 -2.74 4.06 -1.17
N GLY A 149 -1.83 3.37 -1.85
CA GLY A 149 -1.84 3.26 -3.30
C GLY A 149 -0.80 2.27 -3.83
N THR A 150 -0.90 1.97 -5.11
CA THR A 150 0.07 1.17 -5.87
C THR A 150 0.36 1.88 -7.19
N VAL A 151 1.59 1.73 -7.69
CA VAL A 151 2.01 2.23 -9.00
C VAL A 151 2.74 1.12 -9.74
N ALA A 152 2.23 0.75 -10.90
CA ALA A 152 2.87 -0.18 -11.81
C ALA A 152 3.70 0.59 -12.85
N ARG A 153 4.92 0.10 -13.15
CA ARG A 153 5.74 0.61 -14.24
C ARG A 153 6.01 -0.51 -15.23
N PHE A 154 5.52 -0.35 -16.45
CA PHE A 154 5.82 -1.27 -17.54
C PHE A 154 7.22 -1.03 -18.09
N ALA A 155 7.89 -2.10 -18.50
CA ALA A 155 9.13 -2.00 -19.26
C ALA A 155 8.81 -1.42 -20.65
N VAL A 156 9.57 -0.40 -21.04
CA VAL A 156 9.52 0.27 -22.34
C VAL A 156 10.90 0.21 -22.96
#